data_AF-A0A0B4CUW0-F1
#
_entry.id   AF-A0A0B4CUW0-F1
#
_cell.length_a   1.000
_cell.length_b   1.000
_cell.length_c   1.000
_cell.angle_alpha   90.00
_cell.angle_beta   90.00
_cell.angle_gamma   90.00
#
_symmetry.space_group_name_H-M   'P 1'
#
loop_
_entity.id
_entity.type
_entity.pdbx_description
1 polymer ?
#
loop_
_entity_poly.entity_id
_entity_poly.type
_entity_poly.pdbx_seq_one_letter_code
_entity_poly.pdbx_strand_id
1 'polypeptide(L)'
;MNDLSMARLEPQSAYSWELSYRHGTEPTPDLFREEDPARPGVADLIQPGQLLKTNYGSGPYRVESVTPQTYFGRTAWALVLCQVVDGVVKPGHFWINEVVAQWEGDAVRFLKLFRASDDEVLLMEGAAFQMSRSGQLSLF
;
A
#
# COMPACT_ATOMS: atom_id res chain seq x y z
N MET A 1 0.74 32.09 -37.39
CA MET A 1 0.41 30.68 -37.15
C MET A 1 1.20 30.27 -35.92
N ASN A 2 0.56 30.23 -34.76
CA ASN A 2 1.21 29.78 -33.53
C ASN A 2 0.93 28.30 -33.36
N ASP A 3 2.01 27.53 -33.40
CA ASP A 3 2.09 26.11 -33.13
C ASP A 3 1.80 25.88 -31.64
N LEU A 4 0.63 25.30 -31.34
CA LEU A 4 0.28 24.85 -29.99
C LEU A 4 0.90 23.48 -29.79
N SER A 5 2.22 23.48 -29.59
CA SER A 5 2.96 22.31 -29.12
C SER A 5 2.26 21.76 -27.89
N MET A 6 1.89 20.48 -27.97
CA MET A 6 1.32 19.70 -26.88
C MET A 6 2.07 19.98 -25.58
N ALA A 7 1.43 20.72 -24.69
CA ALA A 7 1.86 20.81 -23.30
C ALA A 7 1.88 19.37 -22.79
N ARG A 8 3.08 18.85 -22.53
CA ARG A 8 3.25 17.63 -21.73
C ARG A 8 2.45 17.86 -20.46
N LEU A 9 1.36 17.11 -20.31
CA LEU A 9 0.67 16.98 -19.05
C LEU A 9 1.68 16.35 -18.10
N GLU A 10 2.36 17.18 -17.32
CA GLU A 10 3.14 16.75 -16.17
C GLU A 10 2.23 15.84 -15.34
N PRO A 11 2.69 14.63 -14.92
CA PRO A 11 1.88 13.77 -14.08
C PRO A 11 1.66 14.51 -12.76
N GLN A 12 0.46 15.06 -12.61
CA GLN A 12 0.04 15.70 -11.37
C GLN A 12 0.08 14.63 -10.27
N SER A 13 0.89 14.90 -9.25
CA SER A 13 1.13 13.98 -8.15
C SER A 13 -0.19 13.63 -7.45
N ALA A 14 -0.28 12.43 -6.86
CA ALA A 14 -1.45 12.00 -6.09
C ALA A 14 -1.89 13.03 -5.03
N TYR A 15 -0.94 13.81 -4.49
CA TYR A 15 -1.18 14.91 -3.56
C TYR A 15 -2.02 16.05 -4.16
N SER A 16 -1.85 16.34 -5.46
CA SER A 16 -2.66 17.36 -6.14
C SER A 16 -4.13 16.95 -6.25
N TRP A 17 -4.43 15.65 -6.27
CA TRP A 17 -5.79 15.13 -6.50
C TRP A 17 -6.61 15.16 -5.22
N GLU A 18 -5.98 14.79 -4.10
CA GLU A 18 -6.54 14.97 -2.77
C GLU A 18 -6.92 16.44 -2.49
N LEU A 19 -6.08 17.38 -2.94
CA LEU A 19 -6.33 18.82 -2.83
C LEU A 19 -7.45 19.31 -3.76
N SER A 20 -7.48 18.84 -5.00
CA SER A 20 -8.50 19.25 -5.98
C SER A 20 -9.91 18.79 -5.57
N TYR A 21 -10.03 17.63 -4.90
CA TYR A 21 -11.31 17.12 -4.42
C TYR A 21 -11.89 17.90 -3.23
N ARG A 22 -11.04 18.47 -2.36
CA ARG A 22 -11.54 19.36 -1.27
C ARG A 22 -12.37 20.53 -1.80
N HIS A 23 -12.32 20.81 -3.11
CA HIS A 23 -13.09 21.84 -3.80
C HIS A 23 -14.35 21.33 -4.53
N GLY A 24 -14.81 20.11 -4.27
CA GLY A 24 -16.19 19.67 -4.56
C GLY A 24 -16.45 19.10 -5.95
N THR A 25 -15.44 18.63 -6.68
CA THR A 25 -15.62 17.91 -7.95
C THR A 25 -15.59 16.41 -7.69
N GLU A 26 -16.64 15.66 -8.02
CA GLU A 26 -16.63 14.20 -7.85
C GLU A 26 -15.49 13.55 -8.67
N PRO A 27 -14.66 12.68 -8.09
CA PRO A 27 -13.58 12.03 -8.80
C PRO A 27 -14.19 11.10 -9.85
N THR A 28 -13.65 11.13 -11.07
CA THR A 28 -14.06 10.16 -12.09
C THR A 28 -13.73 8.75 -11.60
N PRO A 29 -14.62 7.75 -11.80
CA PRO A 29 -14.40 6.37 -11.32
C PRO A 29 -13.05 5.78 -11.73
N ASP A 30 -12.56 6.19 -12.90
CA ASP A 30 -11.32 5.74 -13.52
C ASP A 30 -10.05 6.16 -12.76
N LEU A 31 -10.16 7.00 -11.73
CA LEU A 31 -9.02 7.43 -10.90
C LEU A 31 -8.58 6.37 -9.89
N PHE A 32 -9.45 5.42 -9.58
CA PHE A 32 -9.23 4.46 -8.51
C PHE A 32 -9.04 3.04 -9.04
N ARG A 33 -8.26 2.28 -8.30
CA ARG A 33 -8.18 0.83 -8.38
C ARG A 33 -9.32 0.23 -7.54
N GLU A 34 -9.75 -0.98 -7.89
CA GLU A 34 -10.77 -1.74 -7.15
C GLU A 34 -10.26 -3.16 -6.97
N GLU A 35 -10.42 -3.73 -5.78
CA GLU A 35 -10.18 -5.16 -5.57
C GLU A 35 -11.24 -5.98 -6.32
N ASP A 36 -10.83 -7.10 -6.92
CA ASP A 36 -11.76 -8.05 -7.51
C ASP A 36 -12.48 -8.81 -6.37
N PRO A 37 -13.81 -8.65 -6.19
CA PRO A 37 -14.54 -9.26 -5.07
C PRO A 37 -14.61 -10.79 -5.15
N ALA A 38 -14.26 -11.39 -6.30
CA ALA A 38 -14.20 -12.84 -6.46
C ALA A 38 -12.82 -13.43 -6.09
N ARG A 39 -11.83 -12.60 -5.73
CA ARG A 39 -10.47 -13.01 -5.43
C ARG A 39 -10.04 -12.58 -4.03
N PRO A 40 -9.05 -13.24 -3.42
CA PRO A 40 -8.48 -12.80 -2.15
C PRO A 40 -7.98 -11.35 -2.24
N GLY A 41 -8.37 -10.52 -1.28
CA GLY A 41 -7.96 -9.12 -1.15
C GLY A 41 -6.76 -8.93 -0.23
N VAL A 42 -6.43 -7.68 0.09
CA VAL A 42 -5.31 -7.37 1.01
C VAL A 42 -5.45 -8.08 2.36
N ALA A 43 -6.64 -8.10 2.97
CA ALA A 43 -6.82 -8.71 4.28
C ALA A 43 -6.75 -10.24 4.31
N ASP A 44 -6.92 -10.88 3.16
CA ASP A 44 -6.73 -12.33 3.04
C ASP A 44 -5.24 -12.66 2.90
N LEU A 45 -4.49 -11.80 2.21
CA LEU A 45 -3.12 -12.09 1.77
C LEU A 45 -2.03 -11.48 2.67
N ILE A 46 -2.30 -10.33 3.29
CA ILE A 46 -1.40 -9.65 4.22
C ILE A 46 -1.87 -9.92 5.64
N GLN A 47 -1.02 -10.60 6.41
CA GLN A 47 -1.31 -11.01 7.79
C GLN A 47 -0.33 -10.36 8.78
N PRO A 48 -0.77 -10.08 10.01
CA PRO A 48 0.13 -9.69 11.09
C PRO A 48 1.33 -10.63 11.23
N GLY A 49 2.50 -10.04 11.47
CA GLY A 49 3.78 -10.73 11.60
C GLY A 49 4.58 -10.85 10.31
N GLN A 50 3.95 -10.72 9.13
CA GLN A 50 4.68 -10.73 7.86
C GLN A 50 5.59 -9.52 7.71
N LEU A 51 6.65 -9.69 6.92
CA LEU A 51 7.54 -8.59 6.53
C LEU A 51 7.15 -8.03 5.17
N LEU A 52 7.26 -6.71 5.05
CA LEU A 52 7.11 -6.01 3.80
C LEU A 52 8.16 -4.90 3.63
N LYS A 53 8.30 -4.46 2.40
CA LYS A 53 9.01 -3.24 2.01
C LYS A 53 8.21 -2.52 0.94
N THR A 54 8.61 -1.32 0.58
CA THR A 54 8.01 -0.60 -0.55
C THR A 54 8.96 -0.51 -1.72
N ASN A 55 8.42 -0.36 -2.92
CA ASN A 55 9.23 -0.16 -4.13
C ASN A 55 10.01 1.17 -4.13
N TYR A 56 9.60 2.15 -3.34
CA TYR A 56 10.31 3.42 -3.12
C TYR A 56 11.39 3.36 -2.01
N GLY A 57 11.78 2.16 -1.58
CA GLY A 57 12.94 1.95 -0.70
C GLY A 57 12.66 2.08 0.80
N SER A 58 11.40 2.08 1.22
CA SER A 58 11.03 2.09 2.63
C SER A 58 10.86 0.67 3.19
N GLY A 59 11.11 0.53 4.50
CA GLY A 59 11.17 -0.77 5.18
C GLY A 59 12.60 -1.30 5.35
N PRO A 60 12.77 -2.54 5.85
CA PRO A 60 11.72 -3.51 6.09
C PRO A 60 10.81 -3.15 7.28
N TYR A 61 9.55 -3.55 7.17
CA TYR A 61 8.53 -3.38 8.18
C TYR A 61 7.91 -4.73 8.53
N ARG A 62 7.55 -4.91 9.80
CA ARG A 62 6.68 -6.00 10.25
C ARG A 62 5.26 -5.48 10.33
N VAL A 63 4.32 -6.20 9.72
CA VAL A 63 2.89 -5.93 9.82
C VAL A 63 2.42 -6.20 11.25
N GLU A 64 1.75 -5.23 11.86
CA GLU A 64 1.11 -5.39 13.16
C GLU A 64 -0.39 -5.63 13.00
N SER A 65 -1.05 -4.85 12.15
CA SER A 65 -2.47 -5.03 11.86
C SER A 65 -2.83 -4.52 10.46
N VAL A 66 -3.94 -5.04 9.95
CA VAL A 66 -4.53 -4.70 8.65
C VAL A 66 -5.98 -4.31 8.92
N THR A 67 -6.35 -3.07 8.61
CA THR A 67 -7.66 -2.50 8.96
C THR A 67 -8.35 -1.92 7.73
N PRO A 68 -9.64 -2.21 7.48
CA PRO A 68 -10.33 -1.65 6.33
C PRO A 68 -10.60 -0.16 6.56
N GLN A 69 -10.50 0.62 5.49
CA GLN A 69 -10.86 2.03 5.45
C GLN A 69 -11.68 2.34 4.19
N THR A 70 -12.58 3.32 4.30
CA THR A 70 -13.42 3.75 3.18
C THR A 70 -12.92 5.09 2.65
N TYR A 71 -12.58 5.12 1.37
CA TYR A 71 -12.14 6.30 0.64
C TYR A 71 -13.06 6.51 -0.55
N PHE A 72 -13.78 7.62 -0.59
CA PHE A 72 -14.69 7.95 -1.71
C PHE A 72 -15.68 6.82 -2.04
N GLY A 73 -16.22 6.16 -1.01
CA GLY A 73 -17.15 5.03 -1.15
C GLY A 73 -16.50 3.70 -1.55
N ARG A 74 -15.16 3.64 -1.63
CA ARG A 74 -14.38 2.46 -2.00
C ARG A 74 -13.63 1.92 -0.79
N THR A 75 -13.53 0.60 -0.68
CA THR A 75 -12.73 -0.04 0.37
C THR A 75 -11.26 -0.10 -0.05
N ALA A 76 -10.39 0.32 0.85
CA ALA A 76 -8.95 0.08 0.80
C ALA A 76 -8.45 -0.25 2.21
N TRP A 77 -7.17 -0.56 2.35
CA TRP A 77 -6.63 -1.09 3.59
C TRP A 77 -5.53 -0.20 4.16
N ALA A 78 -5.58 -0.02 5.48
CA ALA A 78 -4.52 0.60 6.26
C ALA A 78 -3.70 -0.49 6.95
N LEU A 79 -2.38 -0.44 6.74
CA LEU A 79 -1.40 -1.31 7.38
C LEU A 79 -0.74 -0.54 8.52
N VAL A 80 -0.83 -1.09 9.74
CA VAL A 80 -0.04 -0.61 10.88
C VAL A 80 1.23 -1.45 10.96
N LEU A 81 2.38 -0.78 11.07
CA LEU A 81 3.69 -1.38 10.83
C LEU A 81 4.68 -1.01 11.94
N CYS A 82 5.60 -1.92 12.25
CA CYS A 82 6.79 -1.61 13.04
C CYS A 82 8.04 -1.71 12.17
N GLN A 83 8.97 -0.77 12.30
CA GLN A 83 10.24 -0.85 11.55
C GLN A 83 11.09 -2.03 12.04
N VAL A 84 11.76 -2.70 11.11
CA VAL A 84 12.75 -3.73 11.40
C VAL A 84 14.12 -3.21 11.00
N VAL A 85 15.07 -3.20 11.93
CA VAL A 85 16.46 -2.79 11.67
C VAL A 85 17.37 -3.87 12.23
N ASP A 86 18.26 -4.38 11.37
CA ASP A 86 19.14 -5.52 11.68
C ASP A 86 18.36 -6.72 12.24
N GLY A 87 17.16 -6.93 11.70
CA GLY A 87 16.27 -8.02 12.11
C GLY A 87 15.55 -7.81 13.44
N VAL A 88 15.78 -6.69 14.13
CA VAL A 88 15.12 -6.35 15.38
C VAL A 88 13.98 -5.38 15.12
N VAL A 89 12.79 -5.72 15.60
CA VAL A 89 11.62 -4.84 15.56
C VAL A 89 11.83 -3.66 16.51
N LYS A 90 11.78 -2.45 15.97
CA LYS A 90 11.93 -1.21 16.72
C LYS A 90 10.58 -0.75 17.26
N PRO A 91 10.55 -0.13 18.46
CA PRO A 91 9.34 0.48 18.97
C PRO A 91 8.91 1.67 18.10
N GLY A 92 7.60 1.85 17.96
CA GLY A 92 7.02 2.88 17.09
C GLY A 92 6.16 2.25 16.00
N HIS A 93 5.19 3.05 15.54
CA HIS A 93 4.24 2.64 14.53
C HIS A 93 4.42 3.50 13.29
N PHE A 94 4.34 2.86 12.14
CA PHE A 94 4.28 3.46 10.82
C PHE A 94 2.99 3.02 10.16
N TRP A 95 2.54 3.78 9.17
CA TRP A 95 1.29 3.51 8.48
C TRP A 95 1.51 3.55 6.98
N ILE A 96 1.00 2.54 6.29
CA ILE A 96 0.77 2.58 4.84
C ILE A 96 -0.74 2.44 4.64
N ASN A 97 -1.35 3.51 4.15
CA ASN A 97 -2.80 3.57 3.93
C ASN A 97 -3.16 3.27 2.48
N GLU A 98 -4.46 3.16 2.20
CA GLU A 98 -5.02 3.08 0.84
C GLU A 98 -4.45 1.92 0.01
N VAL A 99 -4.13 0.79 0.64
CA VAL A 99 -3.59 -0.38 -0.07
C VAL A 99 -4.75 -1.19 -0.65
N VAL A 100 -4.60 -1.65 -1.89
CA VAL A 100 -5.55 -2.56 -2.56
C VAL A 100 -4.78 -3.67 -3.27
N ALA A 101 -5.39 -4.86 -3.34
CA ALA A 101 -4.90 -5.97 -4.14
C ALA A 101 -5.33 -5.82 -5.60
N GLN A 102 -4.39 -5.91 -6.54
CA GLN A 102 -4.65 -5.95 -7.97
C GLN A 102 -4.12 -7.25 -8.55
N TRP A 103 -5.00 -8.01 -9.20
CA TRP A 103 -4.66 -9.28 -9.80
C TRP A 103 -4.38 -9.12 -11.30
N GLU A 104 -3.26 -9.67 -11.75
CA GLU A 104 -2.87 -9.79 -13.15
C GLU A 104 -2.60 -11.27 -13.45
N GLY A 105 -3.58 -11.94 -14.05
CA GLY A 105 -3.54 -13.40 -14.18
C GLY A 105 -3.62 -14.07 -12.81
N ASP A 106 -2.59 -14.84 -12.44
CA ASP A 106 -2.46 -15.49 -11.12
C ASP A 106 -1.51 -14.73 -10.17
N ALA A 107 -0.94 -13.62 -10.62
CA ALA A 107 -0.08 -12.77 -9.79
C ALA A 107 -0.92 -11.66 -9.13
N VAL A 108 -0.56 -11.32 -7.89
CA VAL A 108 -1.16 -10.22 -7.14
C VAL A 108 -0.13 -9.16 -6.83
N ARG A 109 -0.54 -7.90 -6.94
CA ARG A 109 0.23 -6.70 -6.58
C ARG A 109 -0.53 -5.91 -5.52
N PHE A 110 0.19 -5.35 -4.55
CA PHE A 110 -0.41 -4.52 -3.50
C PHE A 110 -0.08 -3.06 -3.78
N LEU A 111 -1.03 -2.34 -4.39
CA LEU A 111 -0.82 -1.00 -4.89
C LEU A 111 -1.61 0.03 -4.08
N LYS A 112 -1.25 1.30 -4.21
CA LYS A 112 -2.08 2.40 -3.70
C LYS A 112 -3.42 2.45 -4.45
N LEU A 113 -4.47 2.89 -3.77
CA LEU A 113 -5.82 3.02 -4.31
C LEU A 113 -5.87 3.90 -5.56
N PHE A 114 -5.12 4.99 -5.58
CA PHE A 114 -5.11 5.94 -6.70
C PHE A 114 -4.23 5.45 -7.85
N ARG A 115 -4.80 5.32 -9.06
CA ARG A 115 -4.09 4.85 -10.26
C ARG A 115 -2.89 5.70 -10.66
N ALA A 116 -2.88 6.99 -10.27
CA ALA A 116 -1.77 7.90 -10.52
C ALA A 116 -0.52 7.60 -9.67
N SER A 117 -0.64 6.81 -8.59
CA SER A 117 0.50 6.34 -7.82
C SER A 117 0.90 4.93 -8.27
N ASP A 118 2.20 4.75 -8.48
CA ASP A 118 2.85 3.46 -8.74
C ASP A 118 3.51 2.91 -7.46
N ASP A 119 3.20 3.47 -6.29
CA ASP A 119 3.72 2.96 -5.03
C ASP A 119 3.16 1.56 -4.76
N GLU A 120 4.07 0.65 -4.41
CA GLU A 120 3.78 -0.76 -4.25
C GLU A 120 4.33 -1.28 -2.93
N VAL A 121 3.51 -2.08 -2.26
CA VAL A 121 3.86 -2.86 -1.08
C VAL A 121 4.30 -4.24 -1.53
N LEU A 122 5.50 -4.64 -1.13
CA LEU A 122 6.12 -5.89 -1.51
C LEU A 122 6.25 -6.77 -0.26
N LEU A 123 5.55 -7.90 -0.23
CA LEU A 123 5.77 -8.92 0.79
C LEU A 123 7.15 -9.54 0.61
N MET A 124 7.88 -9.72 1.71
CA MET A 124 9.19 -10.35 1.70
C MET A 124 9.02 -11.86 1.92
N GLU A 125 9.42 -12.68 0.95
CA GLU A 125 9.40 -14.15 1.08
C GLU A 125 10.37 -14.62 2.18
N GLY A 126 9.98 -15.66 2.94
CA GLY A 126 10.89 -16.39 3.84
C GLY A 126 11.03 -15.87 5.28
N ALA A 127 10.35 -14.80 5.67
CA ALA A 127 10.43 -14.27 7.04
C ALA A 127 9.53 -15.05 8.03
N ALA A 128 9.82 -16.32 8.27
CA ALA A 128 9.19 -17.09 9.33
C ALA A 128 9.78 -16.68 10.69
N PHE A 129 9.08 -15.85 11.47
CA PHE A 129 9.44 -15.64 12.87
C PHE A 129 8.68 -16.63 13.76
N GLN A 130 9.42 -17.50 14.46
CA GLN A 130 8.86 -18.17 15.64
C GLN A 130 8.86 -17.18 16.80
N MET A 131 7.68 -16.87 17.33
CA MET A 131 7.56 -16.19 18.62
C MET A 131 8.04 -17.13 19.72
N SER A 132 9.25 -16.89 20.23
CA SER A 132 9.66 -17.54 21.48
C SER A 132 8.82 -16.96 22.63
N ARG A 133 8.38 -17.83 23.55
CA ARG A 133 7.56 -17.46 24.72
C ARG A 133 8.28 -16.51 25.71
N SER A 134 9.51 -16.08 25.42
CA SER A 134 10.34 -15.19 26.23
C SER A 134 10.45 -13.76 25.68
N GLY A 135 9.73 -13.40 24.60
CA GLY A 135 9.73 -12.02 24.08
C GLY A 135 11.03 -11.60 23.40
N GLN A 136 11.92 -12.55 23.07
CA GLN A 136 13.15 -12.31 22.34
C GLN A 136 13.02 -12.89 20.92
N LEU A 137 13.16 -12.03 19.91
CA LEU A 137 13.19 -12.39 18.49
C LEU A 137 14.63 -12.66 18.08
N SER A 138 14.87 -13.79 17.42
CA SER A 138 16.15 -14.16 16.82
C SER A 138 15.90 -14.59 15.38
N LEU A 139 16.77 -14.17 14.45
CA LEU A 139 16.72 -14.60 13.05
C LEU A 139 17.44 -15.93 12.88
N PHE A 140 16.97 -16.73 11.92
CA PHE A 140 17.66 -17.87 11.35
C PHE A 140 17.90 -17.61 9.86
#